data_AF-R5CQB9-F1
#
_entry.id   AF-R5CQB9-F1
#
_cell.length_a   1.000
_cell.length_b   1.000
_cell.length_c   1.000
_cell.angle_alpha   90.00
_cell.angle_beta   90.00
_cell.angle_gamma   90.00
#
_symmetry.space_group_name_H-M   'P 1'
#
loop_
_entity.id
_entity.type
_entity.pdbx_description
1 polymer ?
#
loop_
_entity_poly.entity_id
_entity_poly.type
_entity_poly.pdbx_seq_one_letter_code
_entity_poly.pdbx_strand_id
1 'polypeptide(L)'
;MMLEPFFPAWKRVLRIREGAAGFRIFQILRTFLLVFIGYVFDVAKDFGTAMEILARMVTHAQWNPHALYNEINNTYAEFNTWNVLIVTGMTVLMIVVDRYHERHDPHLGGDGLGLRERIDQGCFWREWLLVLACVCAIVLLGVYGPGYAPVKFVYAGF
;
A
#
# COMPACT_ATOMS: atom_id res chain seq x y z
N MET A 1 1.15 10.28 21.96
CA MET A 1 2.08 10.65 20.86
C MET A 1 2.67 12.02 21.16
N MET A 2 3.99 12.25 21.06
CA MET A 2 4.66 13.48 21.56
C MET A 2 4.14 14.83 21.02
N LEU A 3 3.31 14.82 19.97
CA LEU A 3 2.71 16.01 19.36
C LEU A 3 1.27 16.29 19.82
N GLU A 4 0.64 15.40 20.61
CA GLU A 4 -0.72 15.55 21.16
C GLU A 4 -1.03 16.93 21.76
N PRO A 5 -0.15 17.57 22.55
CA PRO A 5 -0.48 18.86 23.16
C PRO A 5 -0.56 20.04 22.17
N PHE A 6 0.00 19.91 20.96
CA PHE A 6 -0.01 20.98 19.96
C PHE A 6 -1.20 20.93 19.01
N PHE A 7 -1.78 19.74 18.79
CA PHE A 7 -2.98 19.58 17.97
C PHE A 7 -4.19 20.42 18.44
N PRO A 8 -4.54 20.53 19.73
CA PRO A 8 -5.72 21.31 20.13
C PRO A 8 -5.57 22.82 19.86
N ALA A 9 -4.35 23.36 19.94
CA ALA A 9 -4.08 24.76 19.62
C ALA A 9 -4.27 25.03 18.12
N TRP A 10 -3.75 24.15 17.27
CA TRP A 10 -3.89 24.26 15.81
C TRP A 10 -5.34 24.03 15.37
N LYS A 11 -6.03 23.05 15.97
CA LYS A 11 -7.45 22.76 15.72
C LYS A 11 -8.37 23.95 16.04
N ARG A 12 -8.08 24.71 17.10
CA ARG A 12 -8.87 25.87 17.51
C ARG A 12 -8.67 27.07 16.58
N VAL A 13 -7.44 27.29 16.10
CA VAL A 13 -7.11 28.40 15.19
C VAL A 13 -7.67 28.17 13.79
N LEU A 14 -7.66 26.93 13.29
CA LEU A 14 -8.08 26.62 11.92
C LEU A 14 -9.59 26.33 11.74
N ARG A 15 -10.41 26.36 12.81
CA ARG A 15 -11.87 26.04 12.78
C ARG A 15 -12.19 24.78 11.94
N ILE A 16 -11.34 23.76 12.04
CA ILE A 16 -11.49 22.54 11.25
C ILE A 16 -12.53 21.66 11.93
N ARG A 17 -13.72 21.55 11.32
CA ARG A 17 -14.69 20.49 11.66
C ARG A 17 -13.97 19.16 11.51
N GLU A 18 -13.85 18.39 12.59
CA GLU A 18 -13.14 17.10 12.65
C GLU A 18 -13.72 16.01 11.71
N GLY A 19 -14.78 16.32 10.95
CA GLY A 19 -15.35 15.46 9.90
C GLY A 19 -15.41 16.08 8.50
N ALA A 20 -14.80 17.26 8.27
CA ALA A 20 -14.81 17.85 6.94
C ALA A 20 -13.92 17.05 5.98
N ALA A 21 -14.51 16.52 4.91
CA ALA A 21 -13.80 15.73 3.89
C ALA A 21 -12.51 16.41 3.40
N GLY A 22 -12.48 17.75 3.34
CA GLY A 22 -11.29 18.52 2.95
C GLY A 22 -10.09 18.34 3.88
N PHE A 23 -10.28 18.22 5.20
CA PHE A 23 -9.16 17.99 6.12
C PHE A 23 -8.61 16.57 5.99
N ARG A 24 -9.48 15.59 5.77
CA ARG A 24 -9.09 14.21 5.49
C ARG A 24 -8.31 14.11 4.17
N ILE A 25 -8.78 14.78 3.12
CA ILE A 25 -8.07 14.86 1.84
C ILE A 25 -6.69 15.50 2.02
N PHE A 26 -6.59 16.59 2.80
CA PHE A 26 -5.31 17.23 3.09
C PHE A 26 -4.35 16.30 3.83
N GLN A 27 -4.83 15.54 4.83
CA GLN A 27 -4.02 14.54 5.53
C GLN A 27 -3.52 13.45 4.57
N ILE A 28 -4.41 12.91 3.72
CA ILE A 28 -4.04 11.90 2.72
C ILE A 28 -2.98 12.47 1.77
N LEU A 29 -3.22 13.67 1.23
CA LEU A 29 -2.30 14.32 0.30
C LEU A 29 -0.93 14.59 0.92
N ARG A 30 -0.89 15.06 2.18
CA ARG A 30 0.36 15.28 2.90
C ARG A 30 1.16 13.99 3.05
N THR A 31 0.51 12.91 3.51
CA THR A 31 1.18 11.62 3.70
C THR A 31 1.65 11.06 2.35
N PHE A 32 0.81 11.16 1.33
CA PHE A 32 1.14 10.76 -0.03
C PHE A 32 2.38 11.49 -0.55
N LEU A 33 2.42 12.82 -0.47
CA LEU A 33 3.56 13.62 -0.93
C LEU A 33 4.85 13.28 -0.18
N LEU A 34 4.79 13.07 1.14
CA LEU A 34 5.96 12.72 1.94
C LEU A 34 6.53 11.35 1.54
N VAL A 35 5.68 10.34 1.41
CA VAL A 35 6.07 8.98 0.98
C VAL A 35 6.58 9.01 -0.46
N PHE A 36 5.89 9.74 -1.35
CA PHE A 36 6.24 9.84 -2.75
C PHE A 36 7.59 10.51 -2.99
N ILE A 37 7.85 11.65 -2.33
CA ILE A 37 9.14 12.33 -2.43
C ILE A 37 10.27 11.43 -1.92
N GLY A 38 10.06 10.75 -0.78
CA GLY A 38 11.01 9.77 -0.26
C GLY A 38 11.33 8.65 -1.25
N TYR A 39 10.30 8.10 -1.90
CA TYR A 39 10.45 7.08 -2.94
C TYR A 39 11.23 7.59 -4.17
N VAL A 40 10.99 8.83 -4.62
CA VAL A 40 11.75 9.40 -5.74
C VAL A 40 13.23 9.53 -5.40
N PHE A 41 13.58 9.93 -4.18
CA PHE A 41 14.97 9.99 -3.73
C PHE A 41 15.63 8.62 -3.60
N ASP A 42 14.85 7.60 -3.26
CA ASP A 42 15.33 6.22 -3.12
C ASP A 42 15.62 5.54 -4.46
N VAL A 43 14.83 5.85 -5.49
CA VAL A 43 15.02 5.32 -6.85
C VAL A 43 16.06 6.12 -7.66
N ALA A 44 16.22 7.41 -7.39
CA ALA A 44 17.14 8.26 -8.13
C ALA A 44 18.60 7.92 -7.81
N LYS A 45 19.47 8.02 -8.83
CA LYS A 45 20.91 7.78 -8.67
C LYS A 45 21.59 8.87 -7.83
N ASP A 46 21.17 10.11 -8.00
CA ASP A 46 21.74 11.31 -7.37
C ASP A 46 20.65 12.35 -7.09
N PHE A 47 20.94 13.31 -6.20
CA PHE A 47 20.02 14.41 -5.84
C PHE A 47 19.57 15.23 -7.06
N GLY A 48 20.47 15.48 -8.01
CA GLY A 48 20.14 16.21 -9.24
C GLY A 48 19.11 15.49 -10.09
N THR A 49 19.25 14.17 -10.24
CA THR A 49 18.29 13.33 -10.96
C THR A 49 16.94 13.28 -10.25
N ALA A 50 16.92 13.21 -8.91
CA ALA A 50 15.67 13.25 -8.15
C ALA A 50 14.89 14.55 -8.36
N MET A 51 15.58 15.70 -8.32
CA MET A 51 14.98 17.00 -8.59
C MET A 51 14.50 17.14 -10.03
N GLU A 52 15.23 16.58 -10.99
CA GLU A 52 14.82 16.56 -12.40
C GLU A 52 13.55 15.72 -12.61
N ILE A 53 13.44 14.56 -11.96
CA ILE A 53 12.24 13.72 -11.99
C ILE A 53 11.04 14.48 -11.42
N LEU A 54 11.18 15.10 -10.24
CA LEU A 54 10.12 15.90 -9.62
C LEU A 54 9.72 17.09 -10.51
N ALA A 55 10.67 17.79 -11.11
CA ALA A 55 10.41 18.92 -11.99
C ALA A 55 9.64 18.47 -13.24
N ARG A 56 10.08 17.40 -13.91
CA ARG A 56 9.43 16.85 -15.11
C ARG A 56 8.02 16.34 -14.84
N MET A 57 7.78 15.77 -13.66
CA MET A 57 6.42 15.34 -13.26
C MET A 57 5.43 16.52 -13.19
N VAL A 58 5.89 17.72 -12.82
CA VAL A 58 5.05 18.92 -12.75
C VAL A 58 4.99 19.65 -14.09
N THR A 59 6.11 19.76 -14.81
CA THR A 59 6.20 20.56 -16.05
C THR A 59 5.74 19.81 -17.29
N HIS A 60 5.87 18.48 -17.32
CA HIS A 60 5.52 17.62 -18.46
C HIS A 60 4.40 16.63 -18.12
N ALA A 61 3.45 17.02 -17.27
CA ALA A 61 2.24 16.25 -17.02
C ALA A 61 1.37 16.18 -18.29
N GLN A 62 1.64 15.20 -19.16
CA GLN A 62 0.83 14.94 -20.33
C GLN A 62 -0.43 14.17 -19.91
N TRP A 63 -1.53 14.89 -19.74
CA TRP A 63 -2.85 14.32 -19.50
C TRP A 63 -3.42 13.76 -20.81
N ASN A 64 -2.80 12.70 -21.34
CA ASN A 64 -3.30 11.98 -22.51
C ASN A 64 -3.91 10.64 -22.05
N PRO A 65 -5.26 10.51 -22.00
CA PRO A 65 -5.93 9.27 -21.61
C PRO A 65 -5.54 8.07 -22.47
N HIS A 66 -5.20 8.29 -23.75
CA HIS A 66 -4.79 7.22 -24.65
C HIS A 66 -3.34 6.77 -24.37
N ALA A 67 -2.47 7.68 -23.95
CA ALA A 67 -1.12 7.32 -23.52
C ALA A 67 -1.19 6.49 -22.23
N LEU A 68 -2.03 6.90 -21.28
CA LEU A 68 -2.33 6.12 -20.06
C LEU A 68 -2.84 4.72 -20.39
N TYR A 69 -3.81 4.61 -21.30
CA TYR A 69 -4.35 3.31 -21.73
C TYR A 69 -3.26 2.41 -22.33
N ASN A 70 -2.41 2.96 -23.20
CA ASN A 70 -1.33 2.21 -23.82
C ASN A 70 -0.26 1.77 -22.81
N GLU A 71 0.15 2.65 -21.88
CA GLU A 71 1.11 2.32 -20.82
C GLU A 71 0.58 1.24 -19.90
N ILE A 72 -0.70 1.35 -19.51
CA ILE A 72 -1.40 0.33 -18.72
C ILE A 72 -1.40 -1.00 -19.49
N ASN A 73 -1.77 -1.00 -20.77
CA ASN A 73 -1.86 -2.22 -21.57
C ASN A 73 -0.49 -2.84 -21.86
N ASN A 74 0.54 -2.03 -22.07
CA ASN A 74 1.93 -2.50 -22.22
C ASN A 74 2.43 -3.13 -20.92
N THR A 75 2.16 -2.48 -19.78
CA THR A 75 2.48 -3.04 -18.47
C THR A 75 1.80 -4.39 -18.29
N TYR A 76 0.51 -4.52 -18.60
CA TYR A 76 -0.21 -5.80 -18.54
C TYR A 76 0.28 -6.85 -19.53
N ALA A 77 0.76 -6.43 -20.71
CA ALA A 77 1.31 -7.34 -21.72
C ALA A 77 2.64 -7.97 -21.31
N GLU A 78 3.42 -7.31 -20.45
CA GLU A 78 4.66 -7.84 -19.88
C GLU A 78 4.41 -8.90 -18.79
N PHE A 79 3.22 -8.92 -18.19
CA PHE A 79 2.87 -9.92 -17.18
C PHE A 79 2.37 -11.23 -17.82
N ASN A 80 2.95 -12.35 -17.40
CA ASN A 80 2.40 -13.67 -17.67
C ASN A 80 0.98 -13.76 -17.07
N THR A 81 0.05 -14.44 -17.76
CA THR A 81 -1.34 -14.68 -17.30
C THR A 81 -1.40 -15.18 -15.86
N TRP A 82 -0.45 -16.02 -15.45
CA TRP A 82 -0.33 -16.50 -14.07
C TRP A 82 -0.04 -15.40 -13.05
N ASN A 83 0.80 -14.43 -13.40
CA ASN A 83 1.16 -13.32 -12.50
C ASN A 83 -0.02 -12.38 -12.30
N VAL A 84 -0.73 -12.06 -13.38
CA VAL A 84 -1.94 -11.24 -13.31
C VAL A 84 -2.98 -11.90 -12.41
N LEU A 85 -3.17 -13.22 -12.54
CA LEU A 85 -4.11 -13.98 -11.73
C LEU A 85 -3.72 -13.96 -10.23
N ILE A 86 -2.45 -14.19 -9.90
CA ILE A 86 -1.96 -14.16 -8.53
C ILE A 86 -2.12 -12.76 -7.92
N VAL A 87 -1.67 -11.71 -8.62
CA VAL A 87 -1.76 -10.31 -8.13
C VAL A 87 -3.21 -9.90 -7.92
N THR A 88 -4.08 -10.21 -8.88
CA THR A 88 -5.51 -9.90 -8.77
C THR A 88 -6.15 -10.68 -7.61
N GLY A 89 -5.82 -11.96 -7.47
CA GLY A 89 -6.30 -12.80 -6.36
C GLY A 89 -5.86 -12.27 -4.99
N MET A 90 -4.60 -11.87 -4.84
CA MET A 90 -4.08 -11.28 -3.60
C MET A 90 -4.70 -9.92 -3.31
N THR A 91 -4.94 -9.10 -4.33
CA THR A 91 -5.62 -7.82 -4.18
C THR A 91 -7.06 -8.00 -3.70
N VAL A 92 -7.79 -8.93 -4.28
CA VAL A 92 -9.15 -9.28 -3.84
C VAL A 92 -9.13 -9.81 -2.40
N LEU A 93 -8.15 -10.66 -2.05
CA LEU A 93 -7.99 -11.16 -0.69
C LEU A 93 -7.75 -10.01 0.29
N MET A 94 -6.87 -9.05 -0.02
CA MET A 94 -6.64 -7.87 0.81
C MET A 94 -7.92 -7.05 0.99
N ILE A 95 -8.68 -6.80 -0.08
CA ILE A 95 -9.95 -6.07 0.01
C ILE A 95 -10.97 -6.80 0.90
N VAL A 96 -11.03 -8.13 0.83
CA VAL A 96 -11.90 -8.93 1.70
C VAL A 96 -11.46 -8.81 3.16
N VAL A 97 -10.16 -8.90 3.42
CA VAL A 97 -9.58 -8.75 4.76
C VAL A 97 -9.80 -7.34 5.31
N ASP A 98 -9.66 -6.30 4.50
CA ASP A 98 -9.90 -4.91 4.88
C ASP A 98 -11.38 -4.68 5.18
N ARG A 99 -12.28 -5.21 4.35
CA ARG A 99 -13.73 -5.18 4.59
C ARG A 99 -14.12 -5.89 5.88
N TYR A 100 -13.43 -6.99 6.18
CA TYR A 100 -13.64 -7.72 7.42
C TYR A 100 -13.16 -6.89 8.63
N HIS A 101 -11.97 -6.31 8.57
CA HIS A 101 -11.46 -5.42 9.61
C HIS A 101 -12.38 -4.23 9.83
N GLU A 102 -12.86 -3.58 8.77
CA GLU A 102 -13.76 -2.43 8.87
C GLU A 102 -15.10 -2.77 9.55
N ARG A 103 -15.64 -3.98 9.33
CA ARG A 103 -16.87 -4.44 9.99
C ARG A 103 -16.67 -4.80 11.46
N HIS A 104 -15.47 -5.23 11.85
CA HIS A 104 -15.15 -5.63 13.21
C HIS A 104 -14.41 -4.54 13.99
N ASP A 105 -14.20 -3.35 13.39
CA ASP A 105 -13.59 -2.20 14.04
C ASP A 105 -14.49 -1.71 15.20
N PRO A 106 -13.97 -1.68 16.45
CA PRO A 106 -14.74 -1.22 17.60
C PRO A 106 -15.21 0.24 17.47
N HIS A 107 -14.51 1.07 16.69
CA HIS A 107 -14.90 2.47 16.45
C HIS A 107 -16.10 2.61 15.51
N LEU A 108 -16.43 1.59 14.72
CA LEU A 108 -17.58 1.54 13.81
C LEU A 108 -18.73 0.66 14.32
N GLY A 109 -18.68 0.21 15.59
CA GLY A 109 -19.72 -0.60 16.21
C GLY A 109 -19.59 -2.11 15.96
N GLY A 110 -18.42 -2.55 15.49
CA GLY A 110 -18.09 -3.97 15.37
C GLY A 110 -17.70 -4.61 16.71
N ASP A 111 -17.66 -5.94 16.71
CA ASP A 111 -17.44 -6.79 17.88
C ASP A 111 -16.08 -6.54 18.58
N GLY A 112 -15.15 -5.81 17.94
CA GLY A 112 -13.83 -5.47 18.48
C GLY A 112 -12.84 -6.64 18.57
N LEU A 113 -13.29 -7.87 18.30
CA LEU A 113 -12.42 -9.03 18.21
C LEU A 113 -11.58 -8.97 16.93
N GLY A 114 -10.28 -8.74 17.10
CA GLY A 114 -9.30 -8.78 16.01
C GLY A 114 -9.27 -10.14 15.32
N LEU A 115 -8.89 -10.15 14.04
CA LEU A 115 -8.79 -11.36 13.22
C LEU A 115 -7.91 -12.43 13.89
N ARG A 116 -6.85 -12.00 14.59
CA ARG A 116 -5.94 -12.87 15.36
C ARG A 116 -6.65 -13.62 16.50
N GLU A 117 -7.40 -12.91 17.33
CA GLU A 117 -8.12 -13.49 18.47
C GLU A 117 -9.11 -14.59 18.04
N ARG A 118 -9.71 -14.44 16.85
CA ARG A 118 -10.64 -15.44 16.29
C ARG A 118 -9.94 -16.67 15.73
N ILE A 119 -8.73 -16.50 15.19
CA ILE A 119 -7.91 -17.63 14.75
C ILE A 119 -7.43 -18.42 15.98
N ASP A 120 -7.10 -17.71 17.06
CA ASP A 120 -6.61 -18.27 18.33
C ASP A 120 -7.70 -19.00 19.13
N GLN A 121 -8.98 -18.65 18.93
CA GLN A 121 -10.13 -19.40 19.49
C GLN A 121 -10.31 -20.81 18.88
N GLY A 122 -9.54 -21.17 17.85
CA GLY A 122 -9.58 -22.49 17.21
C GLY A 122 -8.78 -23.56 17.96
N CYS A 123 -8.85 -24.81 17.47
CA CYS A 123 -7.91 -25.84 17.91
C CYS A 123 -6.47 -25.46 17.49
N PHE A 124 -5.48 -25.69 18.36
CA PHE A 124 -4.06 -25.49 18.11
C PHE A 124 -3.62 -25.91 16.69
N TRP A 125 -4.03 -27.10 16.24
CA TRP A 125 -3.69 -27.61 14.91
C TRP A 125 -4.16 -26.72 13.74
N ARG A 126 -5.28 -26.02 13.88
CA ARG A 126 -5.81 -25.13 12.83
C ARG A 126 -4.97 -23.87 12.68
N GLU A 127 -4.51 -23.30 13.78
CA GLU A 127 -3.61 -22.14 13.78
C GLU A 127 -2.30 -22.50 13.07
N TRP A 128 -1.66 -23.60 13.49
CA TRP A 128 -0.39 -24.04 12.91
C TRP A 128 -0.52 -24.43 11.43
N LEU A 129 -1.60 -25.10 11.03
CA LEU A 129 -1.84 -25.38 9.62
C LEU A 129 -2.00 -24.11 8.80
N LEU A 130 -2.70 -23.09 9.32
CA LEU A 130 -2.89 -21.82 8.64
C LEU A 130 -1.56 -21.07 8.49
N VAL A 131 -0.78 -20.97 9.57
CA VAL A 131 0.55 -20.33 9.53
C VAL A 131 1.47 -21.06 8.56
N LEU A 132 1.52 -22.39 8.60
CA LEU A 132 2.35 -23.19 7.71
C LEU A 132 1.89 -23.08 6.26
N ALA A 133 0.57 -23.02 6.00
CA ALA A 133 0.03 -22.76 4.67
C ALA A 133 0.43 -21.36 4.16
N CYS A 134 0.39 -20.32 5.00
CA CYS A 134 0.85 -18.98 4.63
C CYS A 134 2.34 -18.95 4.31
N VAL A 135 3.19 -19.60 5.11
CA VAL A 135 4.64 -19.71 4.85
C VAL A 135 4.89 -20.45 3.53
N CYS A 136 4.22 -21.59 3.31
CA CYS A 136 4.32 -22.32 2.05
C CYS A 136 3.84 -21.47 0.87
N ALA A 137 2.76 -20.70 1.01
CA ALA A 137 2.27 -19.81 -0.04
C ALA A 137 3.31 -18.73 -0.37
N ILE A 138 3.97 -18.13 0.62
CA ILE A 138 5.05 -17.15 0.40
C ILE A 138 6.24 -17.79 -0.34
N VAL A 139 6.65 -19.01 0.04
CA VAL A 139 7.77 -19.70 -0.61
C VAL A 139 7.41 -20.09 -2.05
N LEU A 140 6.23 -20.67 -2.26
CA LEU A 140 5.78 -21.17 -3.56
C LEU A 140 5.44 -20.05 -4.53
N LEU A 141 4.79 -18.98 -4.08
CA LEU A 141 4.39 -17.85 -4.95
C LEU A 141 5.45 -16.76 -5.00
N GLY A 142 6.34 -16.68 -4.01
CA GLY A 142 7.43 -15.69 -3.96
C GLY A 142 8.70 -16.18 -4.66
N VAL A 143 9.34 -17.23 -4.13
CA VAL A 143 10.65 -17.71 -4.63
C VAL A 143 10.49 -18.61 -5.85
N TYR A 144 9.50 -19.50 -5.82
CA TYR A 144 9.24 -20.46 -6.90
C TYR A 144 8.06 -20.06 -7.80
N GLY A 145 7.57 -18.83 -7.63
CA GLY A 145 6.41 -18.34 -8.37
C GLY A 145 6.73 -18.16 -9.86
N PRO A 146 5.73 -18.37 -10.74
CA PRO A 146 5.89 -18.05 -12.15
C PRO A 146 6.30 -16.57 -12.31
N GLY A 147 7.30 -16.30 -13.16
CA GLY A 147 7.80 -14.95 -13.38
C GLY A 147 8.73 -14.40 -12.29
N TYR A 148 9.21 -15.21 -11.34
CA TYR A 148 10.32 -14.83 -10.47
C TYR A 148 11.59 -14.61 -11.30
N ALA A 149 11.82 -13.36 -11.69
CA ALA A 149 13.15 -12.89 -12.02
C ALA A 149 13.80 -12.47 -10.69
N PRO A 150 15.02 -12.93 -10.35
CA PRO A 150 15.76 -12.37 -9.23
C PRO A 150 16.01 -10.89 -9.54
N VAL A 151 15.10 -10.03 -9.08
CA VAL A 151 15.25 -8.59 -9.19
C VAL A 151 16.53 -8.29 -8.43
N LYS A 152 17.54 -7.76 -9.12
CA LYS A 152 18.68 -7.15 -8.44
C LYS A 152 18.06 -6.09 -7.53
N PHE A 153 18.01 -6.36 -6.23
CA PHE A 153 17.53 -5.37 -5.29
C PHE A 153 18.30 -4.08 -5.57
N VAL A 154 17.60 -2.95 -5.61
CA VAL A 154 18.26 -1.64 -5.76
C VAL A 154 19.34 -1.48 -4.69
N TYR A 155 19.17 -2.15 -3.54
CA TYR A 155 20.10 -2.21 -2.41
C TYR A 155 21.09 -3.38 -2.41
N ALA A 156 21.08 -4.28 -3.40
CA ALA A 156 22.06 -5.39 -3.46
C ALA A 156 23.47 -4.94 -3.90
N GLY A 157 23.69 -3.63 -4.08
CA GLY A 157 24.96 -3.03 -4.49
C GLY A 157 25.70 -2.30 -3.36
N PHE A 158 25.45 -2.64 -2.09
CA PHE A 158 26.25 -2.20 -0.95
C PHE A 158 27.14 -3.34 -0.43
#